data_AF-A0A519XWZ6-F1
#
_entry.id   AF-A0A519XWZ6-F1
#
_cell.length_a   1.000
_cell.length_b   1.000
_cell.length_c   1.000
_cell.angle_alpha   90.00
_cell.angle_beta   90.00
_cell.angle_gamma   90.00
#
_symmetry.space_group_name_H-M   'P 1'
#
loop_
_entity.id
_entity.type
_entity.pdbx_description
1 polymer ?
#
loop_
_entity_poly.entity_id
_entity_poly.type
_entity_poly.pdbx_seq_one_letter_code
_entity_poly.pdbx_strand_id
1 'polypeptide(L)'
;MDILLYLSELLQQNTSVGLTGLGTFFKKKFAGRYDKEKQSFLPPGYSLQFTSDVKNENLLQTFISEKRSISAESAAYYIAQFVE
;
A
#
# COMPACT_ATOMS: atom_id res chain seq x y z
N MET A 1 -2.06 2.73 18.60
CA MET A 1 -2.90 2.94 17.39
C MET A 1 -2.00 2.57 16.23
N ASP A 2 -1.99 1.31 15.84
CA ASP A 2 -0.98 0.78 14.93
C ASP A 2 -1.46 0.91 13.49
N ILE A 3 -1.47 2.14 12.97
CA ILE A 3 -1.81 2.42 11.57
C ILE A 3 -0.88 1.67 10.61
N LEU A 4 0.36 1.42 11.03
CA LEU A 4 1.32 0.54 10.34
C LEU A 4 0.79 -0.89 10.20
N LEU A 5 0.15 -1.44 11.24
CA LEU A 5 -0.40 -2.79 11.19
C LEU A 5 -1.58 -2.86 10.21
N TYR A 6 -2.47 -1.87 10.26
CA TYR A 6 -3.59 -1.78 9.31
C TYR A 6 -3.10 -1.56 7.88
N LEU A 7 -2.10 -0.70 7.68
CA LEU A 7 -1.49 -0.46 6.38
C LEU A 7 -0.85 -1.76 5.85
N SER A 8 -0.12 -2.49 6.70
CA SER A 8 0.53 -3.74 6.31
C SER A 8 -0.49 -4.83 5.97
N GLU A 9 -1.59 -4.95 6.72
CA GLU A 9 -2.70 -5.85 6.38
C GLU A 9 -3.37 -5.46 5.07
N LEU A 10 -3.62 -4.16 4.85
CA LEU A 10 -4.24 -3.67 3.63
C LEU A 10 -3.32 -3.89 2.42
N LEU A 11 -2.02 -3.69 2.58
CA LEU A 11 -1.00 -4.05 1.59
C LEU A 11 -0.95 -5.56 1.34
N GLN A 12 -1.25 -6.41 2.31
CA GLN A 12 -1.32 -7.86 2.09
C GLN A 12 -2.55 -8.22 1.26
N GLN A 13 -3.73 -7.67 1.58
CA GLN A 13 -4.99 -7.97 0.91
C GLN A 13 -5.16 -7.29 -0.46
N ASN A 14 -4.62 -6.09 -0.64
CA ASN A 14 -4.80 -5.28 -1.84
C ASN A 14 -3.49 -5.11 -2.60
N THR A 15 -3.58 -5.09 -3.93
CA THR A 15 -2.44 -4.88 -4.82
C THR A 15 -1.97 -3.42 -4.83
N SER A 16 -2.82 -2.48 -4.41
CA SER A 16 -2.51 -1.04 -4.33
C SER A 16 -3.24 -0.38 -3.17
N VAL A 17 -2.56 0.51 -2.44
CA VAL A 17 -3.08 1.25 -1.30
C VAL A 17 -2.61 2.70 -1.39
N GLY A 18 -3.56 3.63 -1.52
CA GLY A 18 -3.29 5.07 -1.45
C GLY A 18 -3.30 5.56 -0.01
N LEU A 19 -2.25 6.27 0.40
CA LEU A 19 -2.21 7.06 1.63
C LEU A 19 -2.36 8.53 1.26
N THR A 20 -3.45 9.13 1.73
CA THR A 20 -3.67 10.58 1.65
C THR A 20 -2.55 11.29 2.41
N GLY A 21 -1.77 12.13 1.72
CA GLY A 21 -0.66 12.90 2.30
C GLY A 21 0.75 12.30 2.12
N LEU A 22 0.87 11.01 1.79
CA LEU A 22 2.16 10.38 1.47
C LEU A 22 2.26 9.99 -0.01
N GLY A 23 1.26 9.26 -0.52
CA GLY A 23 1.31 8.67 -1.85
C GLY A 23 0.76 7.25 -1.87
N THR A 24 0.92 6.55 -2.98
CA THR A 24 0.35 5.22 -3.21
C THR A 24 1.40 4.13 -3.23
N PHE A 25 1.18 3.11 -2.40
CA PHE A 25 1.91 1.86 -2.45
C PHE A 25 1.23 0.92 -3.44
N PHE A 26 1.99 0.26 -4.30
CA PHE A 26 1.46 -0.75 -5.19
C PHE A 26 2.47 -1.88 -5.41
N LYS A 27 1.95 -3.10 -5.54
CA LYS A 27 2.72 -4.27 -5.89
C LYS A 27 2.91 -4.30 -7.39
N LYS A 28 4.11 -3.98 -7.85
CA LYS A 28 4.49 -4.15 -9.25
C LYS A 28 4.97 -5.58 -9.46
N LYS A 29 4.24 -6.33 -10.27
CA LYS A 29 4.68 -7.64 -10.75
C LYS A 29 5.87 -7.42 -11.68
N PHE A 30 6.98 -8.09 -11.40
CA PHE A 30 8.10 -8.17 -12.34
C PHE A 30 8.14 -9.57 -12.95
N ALA A 31 8.23 -9.63 -14.28
CA ALA A 31 8.45 -10.88 -14.97
C ALA A 31 9.83 -11.43 -14.59
N GLY A 32 9.91 -12.75 -14.45
CA GLY A 32 11.18 -13.42 -14.21
C GLY A 32 12.12 -13.13 -15.37
N ARG A 33 13.35 -12.77 -15.05
CA ARG A 33 14.35 -12.40 -16.06
C ARG A 33 15.45 -13.44 -16.06
N TYR A 34 15.90 -13.79 -17.24
CA TYR A 34 17.11 -14.58 -17.38
C TYR A 34 18.29 -13.62 -17.27
N ASP A 35 19.06 -13.76 -16.20
CA ASP A 35 20.26 -12.95 -16.01
C ASP A 35 21.43 -13.66 -16.68
N LYS A 36 21.84 -13.15 -17.86
CA LYS A 36 22.92 -13.75 -18.67
C LYS A 36 24.27 -13.72 -17.95
N GLU A 37 24.51 -12.75 -17.07
CA GLU A 37 25.78 -12.62 -16.34
C GLU A 37 25.90 -13.65 -15.22
N LYS A 38 24.79 -14.03 -14.59
CA LYS A 38 24.76 -15.02 -13.50
C LYS A 38 24.34 -16.43 -13.94
N GLN A 39 24.05 -16.63 -15.23
CA GLN A 39 23.43 -17.85 -15.77
C GLN A 39 22.27 -18.37 -14.91
N SER A 40 21.49 -17.45 -14.33
CA SER A 40 20.49 -17.80 -13.33
C SER A 40 19.13 -17.23 -13.69
N PHE A 41 18.11 -18.03 -13.43
CA PHE A 41 16.73 -17.61 -13.58
C PHE A 41 16.31 -16.84 -12.34
N LEU A 42 16.08 -15.54 -12.50
CA LEU A 42 15.41 -14.75 -11.47
C LEU A 42 13.90 -15.05 -11.58
N PRO A 43 13.29 -15.69 -10.57
CA PRO A 43 11.87 -16.00 -10.61
C PRO A 43 11.04 -14.71 -10.65
N PRO A 44 9.85 -14.75 -11.27
CA PRO A 44 8.91 -13.64 -11.21
C PRO A 44 8.50 -13.39 -9.76
N GLY A 45 8.51 -12.14 -9.35
CA GLY A 45 8.14 -11.75 -8.01
C GLY A 45 7.28 -10.49 -7.98
N TYR A 46 6.98 -10.06 -6.77
CA TYR A 46 6.29 -8.82 -6.51
C TYR A 46 7.28 -7.88 -5.84
N SER A 47 7.46 -6.69 -6.40
CA SER A 47 8.16 -5.62 -5.72
C SER A 47 7.13 -4.62 -5.22
N LEU A 48 7.27 -4.20 -3.96
CA LEU A 48 6.53 -3.07 -3.44
C LEU A 48 7.15 -1.79 -4.05
N GLN A 49 6.34 -0.99 -4.74
CA GLN A 49 6.71 0.34 -5.19
C GLN A 49 5.85 1.38 -4.50
N PHE A 50 6.45 2.53 -4.27
CA PHE A 50 5.80 3.71 -3.74
C PHE A 50 5.86 4.81 -4.79
N THR A 51 4.74 5.48 -5.02
CA THR A 51 4.67 6.70 -5.81
C THR A 51 4.09 7.81 -4.94
N SER A 52 4.62 9.02 -5.07
CA SER A 52 4.04 10.22 -4.43
C SER A 52 2.73 10.67 -5.09
N ASP A 53 2.36 10.07 -6.22
CA ASP A 53 1.07 10.30 -6.89
C ASP A 53 -0.06 9.64 -6.07
N VAL A 54 -0.98 10.46 -5.55
CA VAL A 54 -2.09 9.97 -4.72
C VAL A 54 -3.14 9.33 -5.64
N LYS A 55 -3.17 8.00 -5.64
CA LYS A 55 -4.15 7.17 -6.32
C LYS A 55 -4.78 6.17 -5.35
N ASN A 56 -6.10 6.01 -5.41
CA ASN A 56 -6.87 5.12 -4.52
C ASN A 56 -6.86 5.54 -3.03
N GLU A 57 -6.89 6.85 -2.77
CA GLU A 57 -7.03 7.49 -1.45
C GLU A 57 -8.24 6.97 -0.64
N ASN A 58 -9.30 6.52 -1.30
CA ASN A 58 -10.48 5.96 -0.63
C ASN A 58 -10.24 4.56 -0.03
N LEU A 59 -9.29 3.75 -0.51
CA LEU A 59 -9.15 2.35 -0.04
C LEU A 59 -8.76 2.26 1.44
N LEU A 60 -7.80 3.06 1.87
CA LEU A 60 -7.34 3.06 3.26
C LEU A 60 -8.41 3.66 4.20
N GLN A 61 -9.05 4.74 3.76
CA GLN A 61 -10.10 5.41 4.52
C GLN A 61 -11.31 4.49 4.70
N THR A 62 -11.75 3.80 3.64
CA THR A 62 -12.84 2.81 3.70
C THR A 62 -12.46 1.63 4.60
N PHE A 63 -11.27 1.07 4.47
CA PHE A 63 -10.86 -0.08 5.28
C PHE A 63 -10.77 0.25 6.78
N ILE A 64 -10.23 1.41 7.14
CA ILE A 64 -10.21 1.86 8.54
C ILE A 64 -11.63 2.13 9.03
N SER A 65 -12.49 2.73 8.19
CA SER A 65 -13.89 2.97 8.53
C SER A 65 -14.65 1.67 8.81
N GLU A 66 -14.48 0.64 7.98
CA GLU A 66 -15.12 -0.66 8.15
C GLU A 66 -14.56 -1.41 9.36
N LYS A 67 -13.24 -1.47 9.50
CA LYS A 67 -12.59 -2.27 10.55
C LYS A 67 -12.81 -1.70 11.94
N ARG A 68 -13.08 -0.39 12.06
CA ARG A 68 -13.40 0.28 13.33
C ARG A 68 -14.85 0.78 13.46
N SER A 69 -15.69 0.67 12.43
CA SER A 69 -17.01 1.33 12.37
C SER A 69 -16.94 2.82 12.75
N ILE A 70 -15.91 3.51 12.26
CA ILE A 70 -15.75 4.96 12.45
C ILE A 70 -16.07 5.70 11.14
N SER A 71 -16.51 6.96 11.25
CA SER A 71 -16.76 7.80 10.07
C SER A 71 -15.49 7.94 9.21
N ALA A 72 -15.68 8.05 7.90
CA ALA A 72 -14.60 8.26 6.94
C ALA A 72 -13.73 9.47 7.29
N GLU A 73 -14.34 10.53 7.83
CA GLU A 73 -13.66 11.74 8.31
C GLU A 73 -12.69 11.43 9.46
N SER A 74 -13.12 10.63 10.43
CA SER A 74 -12.27 10.19 11.53
C SER A 74 -11.11 9.33 11.03
N ALA A 75 -11.36 8.43 10.06
CA ALA A 75 -10.30 7.66 9.42
C ALA A 75 -9.26 8.54 8.72
N ALA A 76 -9.71 9.56 7.98
CA ALA A 76 -8.82 10.55 7.34
C ALA A 76 -8.01 11.34 8.37
N TYR A 77 -8.63 11.72 9.48
CA TYR A 77 -7.94 12.42 10.57
C TYR A 77 -6.81 11.56 11.16
N TYR A 78 -7.06 10.27 11.44
CA TYR A 78 -6.00 9.38 11.95
C TYR A 78 -4.88 9.15 10.94
N ILE A 79 -5.19 9.09 9.64
CA ILE A 79 -4.18 8.98 8.58
C ILE A 79 -3.32 10.26 8.55
N ALA A 80 -3.95 11.44 8.56
CA ALA A 80 -3.24 12.72 8.57
C ALA A 80 -2.33 12.87 9.79
N GLN A 81 -2.83 12.49 10.97
CA GLN A 81 -2.08 12.54 12.23
C GLN A 81 -0.87 11.58 12.27
N PHE A 82 -0.83 10.58 11.39
CA PHE A 82 0.32 9.68 11.24
C PHE A 82 1.36 10.20 10.24
N VAL A 83 0.94 11.03 9.29
CA VAL A 83 1.82 11.62 8.26
C VAL A 83 2.58 12.84 8.80
N GLU A 84 2.00 13.54 9.77
CA GLU A 84 2.57 14.70 10.48
C GLU A 84 3.51 14.28 11.62
#